data_AF-A0A453GJH7-F1
#
_entry.id   AF-A0A453GJH7-F1
#
_cell.length_a   1.000
_cell.length_b   1.000
_cell.length_c   1.000
_cell.angle_alpha   90.00
_cell.angle_beta   90.00
_cell.angle_gamma   90.00
#
_symmetry.space_group_name_H-M   'P 1'
#
loop_
_entity.id
_entity.type
_entity.pdbx_description
1 polymer ?
#
loop_
_entity_poly.entity_id
_entity_poly.type
_entity_poly.pdbx_seq_one_letter_code
_entity_poly.pdbx_strand_id
1 'polypeptide(L)'
;MDEERTGAWWGRRAWALLSAVRERSPLVQCITNLVSMDIAANALTAAGASPAMLHCLREIPDFTPRCHAVYINVGTLSEDWLPSMRAAASAGRPWVLDPVAAAASGFRMEACLELLALRPAVVRGNASEILALATRSDSSTSFKV
;
A
#
# COMPACT_ATOMS: atom_id res chain seq x y z
N MET A 1 -17.07 25.10 -3.32
CA MET A 1 -16.17 26.26 -3.27
C MET A 1 -14.77 25.70 -3.30
N ASP A 2 -14.20 25.58 -4.49
CA ASP A 2 -12.87 25.00 -4.67
C ASP A 2 -11.85 26.02 -4.21
N GLU A 3 -11.29 25.81 -3.01
CA GLU A 3 -10.08 26.51 -2.62
C GLU A 3 -9.00 26.21 -3.67
N GLU A 4 -8.50 27.26 -4.32
CA GLU A 4 -7.41 27.17 -5.26
C GLU A 4 -6.20 26.53 -4.56
N ARG A 5 -5.78 25.34 -5.05
CA ARG A 5 -4.74 24.51 -4.44
C ARG A 5 -3.34 25.09 -4.72
N THR A 6 -3.09 26.28 -4.19
CA THR A 6 -1.81 26.99 -4.24
C THR A 6 -0.72 26.22 -3.49
N GLY A 7 0.56 26.58 -3.71
CA GLY A 7 1.67 25.99 -2.96
C GLY A 7 1.53 26.16 -1.44
N ALA A 8 1.02 27.30 -0.98
CA ALA A 8 0.76 27.56 0.43
C ALA A 8 -0.34 26.65 1.01
N TRP A 9 -1.36 26.33 0.20
CA TRP A 9 -2.40 25.39 0.58
C TRP A 9 -1.81 23.98 0.82
N TRP A 10 -0.99 23.49 -0.11
CA TRP A 10 -0.31 22.19 0.03
C TRP A 10 0.62 22.15 1.23
N GLY A 11 1.38 23.20 1.48
CA GLY A 11 2.27 23.30 2.65
C GLY A 11 1.51 23.16 3.96
N ARG A 12 0.40 23.90 4.14
CA ARG A 12 -0.46 23.79 5.34
C ARG A 12 -1.09 22.41 5.46
N ARG A 13 -1.60 21.85 4.36
CA ARG A 13 -2.24 20.54 4.36
C ARG A 13 -1.26 19.43 4.71
N ALA A 14 -0.06 19.45 4.12
CA ALA A 14 0.99 18.47 4.40
C ALA A 14 1.44 18.53 5.87
N TRP A 15 1.64 19.74 6.40
CA TRP A 15 1.98 19.93 7.81
C TRP A 15 0.90 19.37 8.73
N ALA A 16 -0.37 19.71 8.50
CA ALA A 16 -1.48 19.22 9.32
C ALA A 16 -1.58 17.68 9.32
N LEU A 17 -1.38 17.04 8.16
CA LEU A 17 -1.36 15.58 8.05
C LEU A 17 -0.17 14.95 8.77
N LEU A 18 1.04 15.50 8.60
CA LEU A 18 2.23 15.02 9.29
C LEU A 18 2.12 15.17 10.81
N SER A 19 1.60 16.30 11.29
CA SER A 19 1.31 16.51 12.71
C SER A 19 0.33 15.48 13.25
N ALA A 20 -0.74 15.17 12.51
CA ALA A 20 -1.71 14.15 12.91
C ALA A 20 -1.11 12.73 12.97
N VAL A 21 -0.17 12.40 12.07
CA VAL A 21 0.58 11.13 12.14
C VAL A 21 1.41 11.08 13.41
N ARG A 22 2.16 12.14 13.72
CA ARG A 22 3.00 12.21 14.92
C ARG A 22 2.21 12.14 16.22
N GLU A 23 1.06 12.80 16.28
CA GLU A 23 0.18 12.80 17.45
C GLU A 23 -0.44 11.41 17.70
N ARG A 24 -0.88 10.73 16.63
CA ARG A 24 -1.57 9.43 16.75
C ARG A 24 -0.62 8.24 16.82
N SER A 25 0.61 8.40 16.35
CA SER A 25 1.60 7.34 16.13
C SER A 25 1.00 6.03 15.60
N PRO A 26 0.41 6.05 14.39
CA PRO A 26 -0.34 4.92 13.89
C PRO A 26 0.57 3.69 13.70
N LEU A 27 0.13 2.55 14.24
CA LEU A 27 0.66 1.22 13.91
C LEU A 27 0.40 0.88 12.43
N VAL A 28 1.45 0.71 11.64
CA VAL A 28 1.38 0.36 10.21
C VAL A 28 2.04 -1.00 9.99
N GLN A 29 1.23 -2.00 9.61
CA GLN A 29 1.79 -3.28 9.16
C GLN A 29 2.37 -3.10 7.76
N CYS A 30 3.59 -3.57 7.57
CA CYS A 30 4.28 -3.53 6.30
C CYS A 30 4.61 -4.94 5.84
N ILE A 31 3.95 -5.38 4.77
CA ILE A 31 4.32 -6.56 3.99
C ILE A 31 5.04 -6.02 2.75
N THR A 32 6.31 -5.68 2.94
CA THR A 32 7.12 -4.99 1.93
C THR A 32 8.28 -5.85 1.45
N ASN A 33 8.87 -5.47 0.32
CA ASN A 33 10.00 -6.18 -0.24
C ASN A 33 11.24 -6.14 0.68
N LEU A 34 12.10 -7.15 0.55
CA LEU A 34 13.28 -7.32 1.39
C LEU A 34 14.33 -6.21 1.20
N VAL A 35 14.40 -5.59 0.03
CA VAL A 35 15.42 -4.58 -0.31
C VAL A 35 15.15 -3.25 0.39
N SER A 36 13.88 -2.85 0.51
CA SER A 36 13.47 -1.57 1.10
C SER A 36 12.88 -1.69 2.50
N MET A 37 12.92 -2.86 3.13
CA MET A 37 12.26 -3.09 4.42
C MET A 37 12.80 -2.17 5.52
N ASP A 38 14.12 -2.06 5.65
CA ASP A 38 14.76 -1.20 6.65
C ASP A 38 14.45 0.29 6.42
N ILE A 39 14.63 0.79 5.20
CA ILE A 39 14.36 2.19 4.89
C ILE A 39 12.88 2.55 5.06
N ALA A 40 11.95 1.63 4.76
CA ALA A 40 10.53 1.83 5.02
C ALA A 40 10.23 1.92 6.52
N ALA A 41 10.87 1.09 7.35
CA ALA A 41 10.76 1.16 8.81
C ALA A 41 11.24 2.53 9.31
N ASN A 42 12.45 2.91 8.92
CA ASN A 42 13.09 4.15 9.37
C ASN A 42 12.32 5.39 8.90
N ALA A 43 11.78 5.38 7.68
CA ALA A 43 10.95 6.46 7.17
C ALA A 43 9.64 6.62 7.96
N LEU A 44 8.96 5.51 8.28
CA LEU A 44 7.73 5.54 9.09
C LEU A 44 8.02 6.03 10.52
N THR A 45 9.08 5.53 11.14
CA THR A 45 9.52 5.99 12.47
C THR A 45 9.86 7.49 12.46
N ALA A 46 10.61 7.97 11.46
CA ALA A 46 10.94 9.39 11.32
C ALA A 46 9.70 10.28 11.10
N ALA A 47 8.67 9.74 10.43
CA ALA A 47 7.37 10.40 10.28
C ALA A 47 6.54 10.40 11.58
N GLY A 48 6.93 9.62 12.60
CA GLY A 48 6.23 9.48 13.88
C GLY A 48 5.25 8.31 13.95
N ALA A 49 5.17 7.48 12.92
CA ALA A 49 4.38 6.26 12.92
C ALA A 49 5.12 5.09 13.61
N SER A 50 4.39 4.00 13.89
CA SER A 50 4.93 2.77 14.46
C SER A 50 4.93 1.66 13.40
N PRO A 51 6.05 1.35 12.75
CA PRO A 51 6.11 0.31 11.72
C PRO A 51 6.15 -1.10 12.32
N ALA A 52 5.51 -2.07 11.66
CA ALA A 52 5.62 -3.49 11.98
C ALA A 52 5.84 -4.32 10.69
N MET A 53 7.03 -4.91 10.56
CA MET A 53 7.44 -5.70 9.39
C MET A 53 6.97 -7.16 9.50
N LEU A 54 5.65 -7.37 9.48
CA LEU A 54 5.03 -8.66 9.76
C LEU A 54 4.31 -9.21 8.52
N HIS A 55 4.75 -10.37 8.05
CA HIS A 55 4.26 -11.03 6.84
C HIS A 55 3.92 -12.52 7.05
N CYS A 56 4.07 -13.05 8.26
CA CYS A 56 3.74 -14.44 8.56
C CYS A 56 2.23 -14.66 8.48
N LEU A 57 1.77 -15.59 7.63
CA LEU A 57 0.35 -15.86 7.44
C LEU A 57 -0.37 -16.20 8.74
N ARG A 58 0.30 -16.91 9.66
CA ARG A 58 -0.27 -17.34 10.94
C ARG A 58 -0.48 -16.20 11.93
N GLU A 59 0.28 -15.12 11.81
CA GLU A 59 0.18 -13.97 12.71
C GLU A 59 -0.86 -12.94 12.24
N ILE A 60 -1.27 -13.00 10.97
CA ILE A 60 -2.18 -12.04 10.35
C ILE A 60 -3.53 -11.92 11.08
N PRO A 61 -4.23 -13.03 11.43
CA PRO A 61 -5.52 -12.94 12.14
C PRO A 61 -5.42 -12.22 13.48
N ASP A 62 -4.29 -12.35 14.17
CA ASP A 62 -4.07 -11.79 15.50
C ASP A 62 -3.54 -10.35 15.45
N PHE A 63 -2.74 -10.03 14.43
CA PHE A 63 -2.01 -8.78 14.34
C PHE A 63 -2.72 -7.74 13.49
N THR A 64 -3.11 -8.08 12.25
CA THR A 64 -3.60 -7.11 11.26
C THR A 64 -4.85 -6.34 11.73
N PRO A 65 -5.85 -6.96 12.39
CA PRO A 65 -7.02 -6.22 12.89
C PRO A 65 -6.67 -5.11 13.90
N ARG A 66 -5.50 -5.20 14.56
CA ARG A 66 -5.01 -4.22 15.54
C ARG A 66 -4.23 -3.08 14.91
N CYS A 67 -3.86 -3.18 13.64
CA CYS A 67 -3.10 -2.16 12.93
C CYS A 67 -4.02 -1.01 12.48
N HIS A 68 -3.47 0.20 12.38
CA HIS A 68 -4.22 1.34 11.86
C HIS A 68 -4.32 1.30 10.34
N ALA A 69 -3.26 0.86 9.66
CA ALA A 69 -3.19 0.69 8.21
C ALA A 69 -2.23 -0.46 7.82
N VAL A 70 -2.33 -0.92 6.56
CA VAL A 70 -1.45 -1.93 5.98
C VAL A 70 -0.79 -1.40 4.71
N TYR A 71 0.51 -1.63 4.55
CA TYR A 71 1.26 -1.35 3.33
C TYR A 71 1.71 -2.68 2.70
N ILE A 72 1.30 -2.91 1.45
CA ILE A 72 1.65 -4.10 0.67
C ILE A 72 2.49 -3.67 -0.53
N ASN A 73 3.72 -4.16 -0.61
CA ASN A 73 4.64 -3.91 -1.70
C ASN A 73 5.15 -5.24 -2.27
N VAL A 74 4.99 -5.41 -3.59
CA VAL A 74 5.29 -6.68 -4.29
C VAL A 74 6.71 -6.75 -4.88
N GLY A 75 7.62 -5.84 -4.47
CA GLY A 75 8.94 -5.67 -5.07
C GLY A 75 9.83 -6.91 -5.06
N THR A 76 9.74 -7.76 -4.03
CA THR A 76 10.40 -9.07 -3.94
C THR A 76 9.35 -10.17 -3.69
N LEU A 77 8.27 -10.14 -4.47
CA LEU A 77 7.17 -11.10 -4.35
C LEU A 77 7.66 -12.55 -4.45
N SER A 78 7.14 -13.40 -3.55
CA SER A 78 7.28 -14.85 -3.58
C SER A 78 5.90 -15.51 -3.48
N GLU A 79 5.80 -16.76 -3.92
CA GLU A 79 4.56 -17.56 -3.81
C GLU A 79 4.09 -17.69 -2.36
N ASP A 80 5.03 -17.83 -1.41
CA ASP A 80 4.74 -17.98 0.01
C ASP A 80 4.16 -16.71 0.67
N TRP A 81 4.45 -15.54 0.12
CA TRP A 81 4.03 -14.25 0.70
C TRP A 81 2.68 -13.78 0.17
N LEU A 82 2.29 -14.20 -1.03
CA LEU A 82 1.02 -13.78 -1.63
C LEU A 82 -0.22 -14.17 -0.78
N PRO A 83 -0.31 -15.38 -0.18
CA PRO A 83 -1.37 -15.70 0.78
C PRO A 83 -1.45 -14.70 1.95
N SER A 84 -0.31 -14.31 2.53
CA SER A 84 -0.26 -13.32 3.61
C SER A 84 -0.73 -11.96 3.15
N MET A 85 -0.31 -11.51 1.96
CA MET A 85 -0.76 -10.23 1.39
C MET A 85 -2.28 -10.20 1.19
N ARG A 86 -2.87 -11.27 0.64
CA ARG A 86 -4.33 -11.39 0.44
C ARG A 86 -5.08 -11.41 1.78
N ALA A 87 -4.56 -12.13 2.77
CA ALA A 87 -5.15 -12.19 4.11
C ALA A 87 -5.11 -10.81 4.80
N ALA A 88 -4.00 -10.09 4.71
CA ALA A 88 -3.87 -8.75 5.28
C ALA A 88 -4.81 -7.74 4.61
N ALA A 89 -4.87 -7.76 3.26
CA ALA A 89 -5.77 -6.89 2.48
C ALA A 89 -7.25 -7.14 2.81
N SER A 90 -7.61 -8.37 3.16
CA SER A 90 -8.98 -8.76 3.49
C SER A 90 -9.37 -8.50 4.95
N ALA A 91 -8.44 -8.05 5.80
CA ALA A 91 -8.66 -7.89 7.25
C ALA A 91 -9.43 -6.61 7.65
N GLY A 92 -10.03 -5.90 6.69
CA GLY A 92 -10.88 -4.73 6.95
C GLY A 92 -10.14 -3.46 7.39
N ARG A 93 -8.81 -3.42 7.23
CA ARG A 93 -7.99 -2.23 7.49
C ARG A 93 -7.75 -1.44 6.20
N PRO A 94 -7.69 -0.10 6.24
CA PRO A 94 -7.30 0.66 5.07
C PRO A 94 -5.88 0.27 4.67
N TRP A 95 -5.68 0.00 3.39
CA TRP A 95 -4.40 -0.51 2.92
C TRP A 95 -3.96 0.09 1.60
N VAL A 96 -2.65 0.09 1.39
CA VAL A 96 -1.98 0.66 0.22
C VAL A 96 -1.35 -0.48 -0.58
N LEU A 97 -1.62 -0.49 -1.89
CA LEU A 97 -0.94 -1.35 -2.85
C LEU A 97 0.21 -0.58 -3.53
N ASP A 98 1.41 -1.14 -3.48
CA ASP A 98 2.57 -0.70 -4.26
C ASP A 98 2.95 -1.80 -5.27
N PRO A 99 2.49 -1.70 -6.54
CA PRO A 99 2.59 -2.74 -7.56
C PRO A 99 3.97 -2.72 -8.25
N VAL A 100 5.05 -2.66 -7.46
CA VAL A 100 6.43 -2.52 -7.94
C VAL A 100 6.75 -3.52 -9.05
N ALA A 101 7.08 -2.98 -10.21
CA ALA A 101 7.40 -3.75 -11.40
C ALA A 101 6.33 -4.80 -11.77
N ALA A 102 5.04 -4.48 -11.59
CA ALA A 102 3.93 -5.39 -11.91
C ALA A 102 4.01 -5.96 -13.34
N ALA A 103 4.45 -5.15 -14.30
CA ALA A 103 4.59 -5.55 -15.70
C ALA A 103 5.84 -6.40 -16.01
N ALA A 104 6.73 -6.64 -15.04
CA ALA A 104 7.98 -7.37 -15.28
C ALA A 104 7.77 -8.88 -15.47
N SER A 105 6.66 -9.45 -14.98
CA SER A 105 6.30 -10.86 -15.20
C SER A 105 4.79 -11.08 -15.08
N GLY A 106 4.30 -12.17 -15.68
CA GLY A 106 2.89 -12.58 -15.57
C GLY A 106 2.47 -12.81 -14.12
N PHE A 107 3.30 -13.52 -13.35
CA PHE A 107 3.06 -13.78 -11.93
C PHE A 107 2.87 -12.51 -11.10
N ARG A 108 3.73 -11.49 -11.27
CA ARG A 108 3.59 -10.21 -10.55
C ARG A 108 2.32 -9.48 -10.95
N MET A 109 2.01 -9.47 -12.24
CA MET A 109 0.81 -8.82 -12.75
C MET A 109 -0.46 -9.47 -12.21
N GLU A 110 -0.56 -10.79 -12.27
CA GLU A 110 -1.69 -11.57 -11.74
C GLU A 110 -1.87 -11.31 -10.24
N ALA A 111 -0.79 -11.40 -9.45
CA ALA A 111 -0.83 -11.08 -8.03
C ALA A 111 -1.30 -9.65 -7.75
N CYS A 112 -0.84 -8.66 -8.53
CA CYS A 112 -1.29 -7.27 -8.38
C CYS A 112 -2.77 -7.10 -8.72
N LEU A 113 -3.29 -7.79 -9.74
CA LEU A 113 -4.70 -7.74 -10.12
C LEU A 113 -5.59 -8.40 -9.06
N GLU A 114 -5.16 -9.53 -8.51
CA GLU A 114 -5.85 -10.19 -7.39
C GLU A 114 -5.90 -9.28 -6.15
N LEU A 115 -4.78 -8.65 -5.80
CA LEU A 115 -4.73 -7.70 -4.69
C LEU A 115 -5.59 -6.46 -4.99
N LEU A 116 -5.57 -5.95 -6.22
CA LEU A 116 -6.39 -4.81 -6.63
C LEU A 116 -7.89 -5.12 -6.50
N ALA A 117 -8.32 -6.35 -6.80
CA ALA A 117 -9.70 -6.79 -6.61
C ALA A 117 -10.15 -6.75 -5.14
N LEU A 118 -9.22 -6.77 -4.18
CA LEU A 118 -9.50 -6.57 -2.75
C LEU A 118 -9.66 -5.09 -2.36
N ARG A 119 -9.72 -4.18 -3.34
CA ARG A 119 -10.06 -2.75 -3.18
C ARG A 119 -9.15 -2.01 -2.19
N PRO A 120 -7.86 -1.82 -2.51
CA PRO A 120 -6.99 -0.96 -1.72
C PRO A 120 -7.56 0.44 -1.59
N ALA A 121 -7.29 1.10 -0.46
CA ALA A 121 -7.66 2.50 -0.26
C ALA A 121 -6.83 3.43 -1.17
N VAL A 122 -5.58 3.05 -1.45
CA VAL A 122 -4.66 3.78 -2.33
C VAL A 122 -3.83 2.78 -3.13
N VAL A 123 -3.67 3.06 -4.43
CA VAL A 123 -2.63 2.42 -5.27
C VAL A 123 -1.55 3.46 -5.52
N ARG A 124 -0.29 3.13 -5.20
CA ARG A 124 0.86 4.01 -5.39
C ARG A 124 1.86 3.31 -6.29
N GLY A 125 2.17 3.92 -7.42
CA GLY A 125 3.19 3.44 -8.36
C GLY A 125 3.67 4.57 -9.25
N ASN A 126 4.70 4.31 -10.04
CA ASN A 126 5.11 5.22 -11.10
C ASN A 126 4.11 5.17 -12.28
N ALA A 127 4.26 6.09 -13.24
CA ALA A 127 3.31 6.20 -14.36
C ALA A 127 3.17 4.90 -15.19
N SER A 128 4.28 4.19 -15.44
CA SER A 128 4.24 2.95 -16.25
C SER A 128 3.61 1.79 -15.48
N GLU A 129 3.85 1.68 -14.17
CA GLU A 129 3.21 0.68 -13.30
C GLU A 129 1.70 0.90 -13.22
N ILE A 130 1.26 2.15 -13.02
CA ILE A 130 -0.17 2.49 -12.96
C ILE A 130 -0.84 2.23 -14.31
N LEU A 131 -0.23 2.64 -15.43
CA LEU A 131 -0.78 2.39 -16.76
C LEU A 131 -0.91 0.89 -17.07
N ALA A 132 0.13 0.11 -16.75
CA ALA A 132 0.11 -1.33 -16.96
C ALA A 132 -0.99 -2.01 -16.14
N LEU A 133 -1.14 -1.62 -14.88
CA LEU A 133 -2.17 -2.17 -14.00
C LEU A 133 -3.58 -1.78 -14.48
N ALA A 134 -3.80 -0.51 -14.81
CA ALA A 134 -5.08 0.00 -15.32
C ALA A 134 -5.52 -0.71 -16.62
N THR A 135 -4.61 -0.82 -17.59
CA THR A 135 -4.89 -1.45 -18.89
C THR A 135 -5.32 -2.90 -18.74
N ARG A 136 -4.70 -3.64 -17.82
CA ARG A 136 -5.05 -5.04 -17.59
C ARG A 136 -6.27 -5.22 -16.72
N SER A 137 -6.55 -4.29 -15.81
CA SER A 137 -7.83 -4.29 -15.07
C SER A 137 -9.02 -4.02 -16.00
N ASP A 138 -8.88 -3.15 -16.99
CA ASP A 138 -9.95 -2.80 -17.95
C ASP A 138 -10.30 -3.96 -18.91
N SER A 139 -9.36 -4.87 -19.18
CA SER A 139 -9.66 -6.07 -19.97
C SER A 139 -10.68 -7.02 -19.31
N SER A 140 -11.10 -6.74 -18.06
CA SER A 140 -12.16 -7.46 -17.36
C SER A 140 -13.45 -6.64 -17.12
N THR A 141 -13.47 -5.32 -17.32
CA THR A 141 -14.69 -4.51 -17.19
C THR A 141 -14.53 -3.18 -17.93
N SER A 142 -15.42 -2.90 -18.88
CA SER A 142 -15.49 -1.63 -19.62
C SER A 142 -15.80 -0.46 -18.68
N PHE A 143 -14.82 0.42 -18.45
CA PHE A 143 -15.05 1.76 -17.89
C PHE A 143 -15.41 2.70 -19.03
N LYS A 144 -16.67 3.13 -19.12
CA LYS A 144 -17.08 4.21 -20.03
C LYS A 144 -16.89 5.55 -19.33
N VAL A 145 -16.19 6.45 -20.02
CA VAL A 145 -16.02 7.89 -19.72
C VAL A 145 -17.38 8.57 -19.54
#